data_AF-A0A0P8ACH9-F1
#
_entry.id   AF-A0A0P8ACH9-F1
#
_cell.length_a   1.000
_cell.length_b   1.000
_cell.length_c   1.000
_cell.angle_alpha   90.00
_cell.angle_beta   90.00
_cell.angle_gamma   90.00
#
_symmetry.space_group_name_H-M   'P 1'
#
loop_
_entity.id
_entity.type
_entity.pdbx_description
1 polymer ?
#
loop_
_entity_poly.entity_id
_entity_poly.type
_entity_poly.pdbx_seq_one_letter_code
_entity_poly.pdbx_strand_id
1 'polypeptide(L)'
;MIWARRLLAALALGLALASGWQVVALWRAGGWWVERAEDSLAQVYTAALARAATPARVAELLDTRLAETPRNWHVIDALLAENVALPPDLQTRIDAARAQDFSFAAKARACWACSYDLSRCTLGPDLACGIGMNLTVAGDLLVLGREGLAAGQGAEVDRLDLTLALVGVAATGAVVFTGGTSYTVKAGAGLLRVAHRMGRLAPDLRRVYIRAFREGVDWAALSRGAPLGRATRTDALTPAIRLTKEFGAMRASAGTRATLHLMGAAQTVPDARAMARTARALGPRSTAALEVLGKSRVLRLGLRLSDEVWALAATLSGMLSALGGLIAGRALRLLRRRL
;
A
#
# COMPACT_ATOMS: atom_id res chain seq x y z
N MET A 1 38.03 -48.15 6.10
CA MET A 1 38.04 -47.13 5.01
C MET A 1 36.82 -47.15 4.08
N ILE A 2 36.25 -48.31 3.73
CA ILE A 2 35.09 -48.41 2.81
C ILE A 2 33.83 -47.74 3.39
N TRP A 3 33.56 -47.97 4.69
CA TRP A 3 32.44 -47.36 5.41
C TRP A 3 32.45 -45.82 5.39
N ALA A 4 33.62 -45.20 5.59
CA ALA A 4 33.74 -43.74 5.53
C ALA A 4 33.45 -43.17 4.14
N ARG A 5 33.86 -43.85 3.05
CA ARG A 5 33.55 -43.43 1.67
C ARG A 5 32.05 -43.55 1.36
N ARG A 6 31.41 -44.64 1.81
CA ARG A 6 29.96 -44.85 1.64
C ARG A 6 29.15 -43.81 2.43
N LEU A 7 29.58 -43.48 3.64
CA LEU A 7 28.93 -42.46 4.48
C LEU A 7 29.03 -41.06 3.86
N LEU A 8 30.20 -40.69 3.33
CA LEU A 8 30.39 -39.42 2.61
C LEU A 8 29.59 -39.35 1.31
N ALA A 9 29.48 -40.45 0.56
CA ALA A 9 28.66 -40.51 -0.64
C ALA A 9 27.16 -40.39 -0.33
N ALA A 10 26.69 -41.04 0.74
CA ALA A 10 25.31 -40.91 1.22
C ALA A 10 25.00 -39.49 1.70
N LEU A 11 25.93 -38.84 2.41
CA LEU A 11 25.82 -37.44 2.81
C LEU A 11 25.75 -36.49 1.60
N ALA A 12 26.60 -36.69 0.60
CA ALA A 12 26.59 -35.89 -0.62
C ALA A 12 25.30 -36.06 -1.42
N LEU A 13 24.79 -37.29 -1.52
CA LEU A 13 23.50 -37.56 -2.18
C LEU A 13 22.33 -36.96 -1.40
N GLY A 14 22.34 -37.05 -0.07
CA GLY A 14 21.34 -36.42 0.80
C GLY A 14 21.32 -34.90 0.66
N LEU A 15 22.50 -34.26 0.61
CA LEU A 15 22.63 -32.82 0.36
C LEU A 15 22.16 -32.41 -1.04
N ALA A 16 22.43 -33.22 -2.07
CA ALA A 16 21.96 -32.99 -3.43
C ALA A 16 20.43 -33.09 -3.55
N LEU A 17 19.82 -34.08 -2.90
CA LEU A 17 18.36 -34.23 -2.86
C LEU A 17 17.70 -33.10 -2.07
N ALA A 18 18.28 -32.72 -0.92
CA ALA A 18 17.79 -31.61 -0.10
C ALA A 18 17.86 -30.26 -0.84
N SER A 19 18.96 -29.96 -1.52
CA SER A 19 19.11 -28.74 -2.33
C SER A 19 18.16 -28.73 -3.53
N GLY A 20 17.97 -29.85 -4.21
CA GLY A 20 16.97 -29.99 -5.28
C GLY A 20 15.55 -29.72 -4.79
N TRP A 21 15.17 -30.27 -3.64
CA TRP A 21 13.87 -30.01 -3.01
C TRP A 21 13.69 -28.53 -2.62
N GLN A 22 14.73 -27.91 -2.05
CA GLN A 22 14.69 -26.50 -1.67
C GLN A 22 14.53 -25.57 -2.87
N VAL A 23 15.21 -25.82 -3.99
CA VAL A 23 15.04 -25.04 -5.22
C VAL A 23 13.60 -25.16 -5.75
N VAL A 24 13.03 -26.36 -5.74
CA VAL A 24 11.64 -26.58 -6.14
C VAL A 24 10.67 -25.88 -5.19
N ALA A 25 10.91 -25.93 -3.88
CA ALA A 25 10.11 -25.21 -2.90
C ALA A 25 10.18 -23.70 -3.11
N LEU A 26 11.38 -23.14 -3.34
CA LEU A 26 11.61 -21.73 -3.65
C LEU A 26 10.85 -21.28 -4.90
N TRP A 27 10.89 -22.10 -5.94
CA TRP A 27 10.22 -21.84 -7.21
C TRP A 27 8.69 -21.86 -7.05
N ARG A 28 8.16 -22.80 -6.26
CA ARG A 28 6.73 -22.89 -5.94
C ARG A 28 6.25 -21.81 -4.97
N ALA A 29 7.11 -21.34 -4.07
CA ALA A 29 6.79 -20.33 -3.06
C ALA A 29 6.75 -18.88 -3.60
N GLY A 30 7.09 -18.67 -4.88
CA GLY A 30 6.87 -17.39 -5.55
C GLY A 30 8.04 -16.40 -5.47
N GLY A 31 9.26 -16.87 -5.17
CA GLY A 31 10.49 -16.09 -5.32
C GLY A 31 11.31 -15.92 -4.05
N TRP A 32 12.40 -15.16 -4.15
CA TRP A 32 13.40 -15.02 -3.07
C TRP A 32 12.97 -14.03 -2.00
N TRP A 33 12.08 -13.11 -2.35
CA TRP A 33 11.60 -12.03 -1.50
C TRP A 33 10.17 -12.30 -1.09
N VAL A 34 9.95 -12.39 0.21
CA VAL A 34 8.62 -12.59 0.82
C VAL A 34 8.29 -11.38 1.68
N GLU A 35 7.01 -11.05 1.76
CA GLU A 35 6.52 -9.98 2.61
C GLU A 35 6.77 -10.31 4.08
N ARG A 36 7.24 -9.33 4.86
CA ARG A 36 7.43 -9.51 6.30
C ARG A 36 6.09 -9.62 7.02
N ALA A 37 6.05 -10.43 8.07
CA ALA A 37 4.93 -10.47 9.02
C ALA A 37 4.78 -9.10 9.72
N GLU A 38 3.55 -8.70 10.02
CA GLU A 38 3.21 -7.35 10.47
C GLU A 38 3.95 -6.95 11.78
N ASP A 39 4.06 -7.86 12.75
CA ASP A 39 4.76 -7.59 14.02
C ASP A 39 6.25 -7.29 13.82
N SER A 40 6.91 -8.08 12.96
CA SER A 40 8.32 -7.87 12.61
C SER A 40 8.51 -6.59 11.78
N LEU A 41 7.48 -6.22 11.00
CA LEU A 41 7.52 -5.05 10.14
C LEU A 41 7.49 -3.76 10.96
N ALA A 42 6.66 -3.68 12.00
CA ALA A 42 6.59 -2.54 12.90
C ALA A 42 7.93 -2.26 13.60
N GLN A 43 8.60 -3.31 14.09
CA GLN A 43 9.92 -3.19 14.73
C GLN A 43 10.98 -2.68 13.76
N VAL A 44 11.01 -3.23 12.55
CA VAL A 44 11.98 -2.84 11.51
C VAL A 44 11.80 -1.39 11.10
N TYR A 45 10.56 -0.96 10.88
CA TYR A 45 10.28 0.43 10.54
C TYR A 45 10.62 1.36 11.70
N THR A 46 10.29 1.00 12.93
CA THR A 46 10.62 1.81 14.11
C THR A 46 12.12 2.00 14.25
N ALA A 47 12.91 0.92 14.10
CA ALA A 47 14.37 0.99 14.14
C ALA A 47 14.96 1.74 12.93
N ALA A 48 14.33 1.69 11.76
CA ALA A 48 14.75 2.47 10.60
C ALA A 48 14.46 3.96 10.80
N LEU A 49 13.27 4.30 11.31
CA LEU A 49 12.84 5.66 11.63
C LEU A 49 13.75 6.29 12.68
N ALA A 50 14.02 5.60 13.79
CA ALA A 50 14.89 6.10 14.86
C ALA A 50 16.29 6.48 14.35
N ARG A 51 16.78 5.81 13.31
CA ARG A 51 18.09 6.12 12.68
C ARG A 51 18.02 7.22 11.63
N ALA A 52 16.87 7.41 10.98
CA ALA A 52 16.71 8.30 9.83
C ALA A 52 16.07 9.65 10.19
N ALA A 53 15.21 9.71 11.20
CA ALA A 53 14.52 10.91 11.68
C ALA A 53 15.46 11.79 12.52
N THR A 54 16.59 12.19 11.94
CA THR A 54 17.54 13.12 12.57
C THR A 54 16.99 14.56 12.56
N PRO A 55 17.41 15.43 13.49
CA PRO A 55 16.99 16.84 13.51
C PRO A 55 17.15 17.55 12.18
N ALA A 56 18.33 17.40 11.55
CA ALA A 56 18.62 18.00 10.26
C ALA A 56 17.70 17.47 9.16
N ARG A 57 17.44 16.16 9.12
CA ARG A 57 16.58 15.55 8.09
C ARG A 57 15.12 15.97 8.23
N VAL A 58 14.60 16.00 9.46
CA VAL A 58 13.22 16.42 9.72
C VAL A 58 13.06 17.91 9.41
N ALA A 59 14.03 18.75 9.77
CA ALA A 59 14.02 20.17 9.44
C ALA A 59 14.01 20.41 7.91
N GLU A 60 14.88 19.73 7.16
CA GLU A 60 14.92 19.81 5.69
C GLU A 60 13.59 19.40 5.03
N LEU A 61 12.96 18.33 5.54
CA LEU A 61 11.65 17.89 5.06
C LEU A 61 10.58 18.93 5.39
N LEU A 62 10.56 19.45 6.62
CA LEU A 62 9.62 20.51 7.02
C LEU A 62 9.78 21.76 6.16
N ASP A 63 11.01 22.20 5.88
CA ASP A 63 11.29 23.32 4.97
C ASP A 63 10.68 23.10 3.59
N THR A 64 10.91 21.91 3.03
CA THR A 64 10.36 21.51 1.72
C THR A 64 8.83 21.58 1.74
N ARG A 65 8.19 21.05 2.79
CA ARG A 65 6.73 20.99 2.90
C ARG A 65 6.09 22.35 3.20
N LEU A 66 6.80 23.25 3.87
CA LEU A 66 6.35 24.62 4.12
C LEU A 66 6.38 25.49 2.86
N ALA A 67 7.22 25.14 1.88
CA ALA A 67 7.29 25.83 0.59
C ALA A 67 6.19 25.40 -0.40
N GLU A 68 5.52 24.27 -0.16
CA GLU A 68 4.42 23.80 -1.02
C GLU A 68 3.21 24.76 -0.98
N THR A 69 2.56 24.97 -2.12
CA THR A 69 1.30 25.74 -2.22
C THR A 69 0.27 24.94 -3.02
N PRO A 70 -0.79 24.41 -2.37
CA PRO A 70 -1.08 24.48 -0.94
C PRO A 70 -0.18 23.56 -0.10
N ARG A 71 0.08 23.93 1.16
CA ARG A 71 0.89 23.14 2.10
C ARG A 71 0.19 21.85 2.51
N ASN A 72 0.95 20.77 2.60
CA ASN A 72 0.44 19.49 3.10
C ASN A 72 0.56 19.38 4.63
N TRP A 73 -0.38 20.01 5.34
CA TRP A 73 -0.40 20.03 6.81
C TRP A 73 -0.45 18.65 7.47
N HIS A 74 -1.03 17.63 6.82
CA HIS A 74 -1.00 16.26 7.32
C HIS A 74 0.44 15.70 7.41
N VAL A 75 1.27 15.99 6.40
CA VAL A 75 2.68 15.58 6.43
C VAL A 75 3.47 16.40 7.44
N ILE A 76 3.24 17.71 7.51
CA ILE A 76 3.89 18.60 8.48
C ILE A 76 3.60 18.12 9.91
N ASP A 77 2.33 17.87 10.24
CA ASP A 77 1.92 17.37 11.55
C ASP A 77 2.52 15.98 11.85
N ALA A 78 2.63 15.11 10.84
CA ALA A 78 3.26 13.80 11.00
C ALA A 78 4.77 13.90 11.28
N LEU A 79 5.47 14.85 10.65
CA LEU A 79 6.90 15.11 10.89
C LEU A 79 7.14 15.73 12.28
N LEU A 80 6.28 16.66 12.70
CA LEU A 80 6.33 17.27 14.03
C LEU A 80 6.11 16.24 15.16
N ALA A 81 5.29 15.22 14.91
CA ALA A 81 5.03 14.15 15.86
C ALA A 81 6.24 13.24 16.14
N GLU A 82 7.33 13.33 15.37
CA GLU A 82 8.58 12.60 15.65
C GLU A 82 9.38 13.22 16.82
N ASN A 83 8.94 14.36 17.38
CA ASN A 83 9.47 14.99 18.61
C ASN A 83 10.98 15.23 18.58
N VAL A 84 11.50 15.64 17.43
CA VAL A 84 12.91 15.97 17.25
C VAL A 84 13.15 17.45 17.53
N ALA A 85 14.32 17.81 18.08
CA ALA A 85 14.67 19.21 18.33
C ALA A 85 14.77 20.00 17.01
N LEU A 86 13.94 21.03 16.87
CA LEU A 86 13.91 21.90 15.68
C LEU A 86 14.62 23.23 15.94
N PRO A 87 15.23 23.84 14.91
CA PRO A 87 15.73 25.21 14.98
C PRO A 87 14.62 26.20 15.37
N PRO A 88 14.87 27.18 16.27
CA PRO A 88 13.84 28.13 16.71
C PRO A 88 13.24 28.97 15.57
N ASP A 89 14.03 29.30 14.55
CA ASP A 89 13.59 30.03 13.37
C ASP A 89 12.59 29.21 12.53
N LEU A 90 12.84 27.90 12.37
CA LEU A 90 11.93 26.99 11.68
C LEU A 90 10.60 26.85 12.45
N GLN A 91 10.67 26.72 13.78
CA GLN A 91 9.46 26.66 14.62
C GLN A 91 8.61 27.93 14.43
N THR A 92 9.24 29.11 14.46
CA THR A 92 8.57 30.40 14.25
C THR A 92 7.88 30.46 12.88
N ARG A 93 8.53 29.96 11.83
CA ARG A 93 7.95 29.89 10.47
C ARG A 93 6.77 28.92 10.38
N ILE A 94 6.84 27.78 11.06
CA ILE A 94 5.73 26.82 11.13
C ILE A 94 4.52 27.46 11.80
N ASP A 95 4.73 28.12 12.94
CA ASP A 95 3.65 28.75 13.69
C ASP A 95 3.01 29.91 12.91
N ALA A 96 3.82 30.74 12.23
CA ALA A 96 3.34 31.79 11.35
C ALA A 96 2.53 31.23 10.16
N ALA A 97 3.04 30.19 9.48
CA ALA A 97 2.34 29.52 8.39
C ALA A 97 1.02 28.89 8.88
N ARG A 98 1.01 28.31 10.07
CA ARG A 98 -0.19 27.72 10.68
C ARG A 98 -1.23 28.79 10.98
N ALA A 99 -0.83 29.93 11.55
CA ALA A 99 -1.73 31.04 11.81
C ALA A 99 -2.38 31.57 10.52
N GLN A 100 -1.61 31.65 9.42
CA GLN A 100 -2.10 32.06 8.11
C GLN A 100 -3.13 31.07 7.55
N ASP A 101 -2.76 29.79 7.45
CA ASP A 101 -3.56 28.75 6.77
C ASP A 101 -4.77 28.30 7.62
N PHE A 102 -4.68 28.40 8.94
CA PHE A 102 -5.75 28.06 9.87
C PHE A 102 -6.57 29.27 10.36
N SER A 103 -6.35 30.46 9.77
CA SER A 103 -7.22 31.62 9.99
C SER A 103 -8.66 31.30 9.59
N PHE A 104 -9.64 31.93 10.25
CA PHE A 104 -11.06 31.68 9.96
C PHE A 104 -11.40 31.88 8.48
N ALA A 105 -10.90 32.97 7.89
CA ALA A 105 -11.15 33.30 6.49
C ALA A 105 -10.46 32.33 5.52
N ALA A 106 -9.24 31.85 5.81
CA ALA A 106 -8.56 30.84 5.00
C ALA A 106 -9.30 29.49 5.06
N LYS A 107 -9.66 29.04 6.27
CA LYS A 107 -10.45 27.82 6.49
C LYS A 107 -11.78 27.87 5.75
N ALA A 108 -12.53 28.97 5.86
CA ALA A 108 -13.82 29.13 5.19
C ALA A 108 -13.67 29.03 3.66
N ARG A 109 -12.68 29.72 3.07
CA ARG A 109 -12.40 29.66 1.63
C ARG A 109 -11.96 28.26 1.18
N ALA A 110 -11.04 27.63 1.91
CA ALA A 110 -10.56 26.28 1.58
C ALA A 110 -11.68 25.24 1.70
N CYS A 111 -12.49 25.33 2.76
CA CYS A 111 -13.67 24.51 2.98
C CYS A 111 -14.68 24.63 1.83
N TRP A 112 -14.99 25.86 1.40
CA TRP A 112 -15.88 26.13 0.27
C TRP A 112 -15.34 25.60 -1.06
N ALA A 113 -14.05 25.86 -1.35
CA ALA A 113 -13.39 25.39 -2.57
C ALA A 113 -13.38 23.84 -2.61
N CYS A 114 -13.02 23.20 -1.51
CA CYS A 114 -12.98 21.74 -1.36
C CYS A 114 -14.37 21.09 -1.39
N SER A 115 -15.41 21.75 -0.85
CA SER A 115 -16.78 21.24 -0.92
C SER A 115 -17.33 21.31 -2.35
N TYR A 116 -16.97 22.34 -3.11
CA TYR A 116 -17.39 22.51 -4.50
C TYR A 116 -16.61 21.60 -5.46
N ASP A 117 -15.30 21.48 -5.27
CA ASP A 117 -14.39 20.72 -6.14
C ASP A 117 -13.38 19.94 -5.29
N LEU A 118 -13.58 18.63 -5.22
CA LEU A 118 -12.71 17.73 -4.46
C LEU A 118 -11.25 17.74 -4.95
N SER A 119 -10.97 18.14 -6.19
CA SER A 119 -9.60 18.27 -6.70
C SER A 119 -8.82 19.39 -6.01
N ARG A 120 -9.51 20.36 -5.42
CA ARG A 120 -8.94 21.50 -4.67
C ARG A 120 -8.74 21.21 -3.19
N CYS A 121 -9.21 20.06 -2.71
CA CYS A 121 -9.03 19.68 -1.31
C CYS A 121 -7.56 19.45 -0.98
N THR A 122 -7.12 20.00 0.15
CA THR A 122 -5.85 19.66 0.77
C THR A 122 -6.05 18.53 1.77
N LEU A 123 -4.96 17.97 2.30
CA LEU A 123 -5.03 17.01 3.41
C LEU A 123 -5.13 17.72 4.77
N GLY A 124 -5.61 18.96 4.80
CA GLY A 124 -5.77 19.77 5.99
C GLY A 124 -7.13 19.61 6.69
N PRO A 125 -7.60 20.66 7.39
CA PRO A 125 -8.93 20.68 8.02
C PRO A 125 -10.08 20.81 6.99
N ASP A 126 -9.82 21.39 5.82
CA ASP A 126 -10.76 21.58 4.71
C ASP A 126 -11.29 20.26 4.14
N LEU A 127 -10.50 19.18 4.21
CA LEU A 127 -10.91 17.84 3.77
C LEU A 127 -12.23 17.38 4.42
N ALA A 128 -12.48 17.75 5.68
CA ALA A 128 -13.70 17.39 6.37
C ALA A 128 -14.95 18.01 5.71
N CYS A 129 -14.82 19.22 5.14
CA CYS A 129 -15.89 19.88 4.40
C CYS A 129 -16.18 19.18 3.07
N GLY A 130 -15.13 18.82 2.33
CA GLY A 130 -15.26 18.08 1.07
C GLY A 130 -15.90 16.72 1.26
N ILE A 131 -15.43 15.95 2.24
CA ILE A 131 -15.98 14.63 2.61
C ILE A 131 -17.43 14.78 3.09
N GLY A 132 -17.69 15.71 4.02
CA GLY A 132 -19.00 15.88 4.64
C GLY A 132 -20.12 16.20 3.65
N MET A 133 -19.83 16.99 2.61
CA MET A 133 -20.83 17.32 1.58
C MET A 133 -20.92 16.25 0.48
N ASN A 134 -19.80 15.72 0.02
CA ASN A 134 -19.74 14.82 -1.14
C ASN A 134 -19.90 13.31 -0.83
N LEU A 135 -19.84 12.89 0.44
CA LEU A 135 -20.16 11.50 0.85
C LEU A 135 -21.57 11.32 1.45
N THR A 136 -22.44 12.31 1.30
CA THR A 136 -23.86 12.12 1.65
C THR A 136 -24.56 11.26 0.60
N VAL A 137 -25.57 10.48 1.02
CA VAL A 137 -26.45 9.72 0.10
C VAL A 137 -27.07 10.63 -0.96
N ALA A 138 -27.32 11.90 -0.61
CA ALA A 138 -27.75 12.94 -1.54
C ALA A 138 -26.72 13.23 -2.64
N GLY A 139 -25.42 13.24 -2.33
CA GLY A 139 -24.34 13.42 -3.29
C GLY A 139 -24.25 12.28 -4.31
N ASP A 140 -24.42 11.02 -3.88
CA ASP A 140 -24.42 9.87 -4.79
C ASP A 140 -25.64 9.87 -5.73
N LEU A 141 -26.83 10.25 -5.24
CA LEU A 141 -28.04 10.40 -6.06
C LEU A 141 -27.95 11.57 -7.05
N LEU A 142 -27.37 12.70 -6.64
CA LEU A 142 -27.17 13.87 -7.51
C LEU A 142 -26.17 13.59 -8.62
N VAL A 143 -25.13 12.78 -8.37
CA VAL A 143 -24.17 12.40 -9.41
C VAL A 143 -24.76 11.38 -10.36
N LEU A 144 -25.51 10.38 -9.88
CA LEU A 144 -26.26 9.48 -10.77
C LEU A 144 -27.28 10.26 -11.63
N GLY A 145 -27.93 11.28 -11.07
CA GLY A 145 -28.83 12.17 -11.81
C GLY A 145 -28.10 13.01 -12.87
N ARG A 146 -26.99 13.68 -12.51
CA ARG A 146 -26.21 14.52 -13.43
C ARG A 146 -25.53 13.72 -14.54
N GLU A 147 -24.86 12.63 -14.20
CA GLU A 147 -24.16 11.79 -15.19
C GLU A 147 -25.14 10.95 -16.03
N GLY A 148 -26.29 10.55 -15.46
CA GLY A 148 -27.38 9.94 -16.21
C GLY A 148 -28.02 10.89 -17.23
N LEU A 149 -28.19 12.16 -16.87
CA LEU A 149 -28.61 13.22 -17.79
C LEU A 149 -27.55 13.53 -18.85
N ALA A 150 -26.27 13.60 -18.47
CA ALA A 150 -25.15 13.85 -19.39
C ALA A 150 -24.98 12.72 -20.41
N ALA A 151 -25.13 11.46 -19.98
CA ALA A 151 -25.13 10.29 -20.87
C ALA A 151 -26.35 10.30 -21.83
N GLY A 152 -27.51 10.76 -21.36
CA GLY A 152 -28.70 10.97 -22.21
C GLY A 152 -28.57 12.12 -23.20
N GLN A 153 -27.66 13.07 -22.97
CA GLN A 153 -27.42 14.26 -23.80
C GLN A 153 -26.16 14.12 -24.69
N GLY A 154 -25.45 12.99 -24.66
CA GLY A 154 -24.29 12.74 -25.51
C GLY A 154 -23.00 13.46 -25.11
N ALA A 155 -22.86 13.91 -23.86
CA ALA A 155 -21.64 14.55 -23.35
C ALA A 155 -20.54 13.53 -22.98
N GLU A 156 -19.27 13.96 -22.87
CA GLU A 156 -18.17 13.10 -22.42
C GLU A 156 -18.38 12.67 -20.95
N VAL A 157 -18.76 11.41 -20.76
CA VAL A 157 -18.96 10.81 -19.43
C VAL A 157 -17.62 10.39 -18.82
N ASP A 158 -17.33 10.85 -17.60
CA ASP A 158 -16.23 10.31 -16.81
C ASP A 158 -16.60 8.90 -16.33
N ARG A 159 -16.22 7.92 -17.15
CA ARG A 159 -16.55 6.50 -16.92
C ARG A 159 -16.04 6.00 -15.58
N LEU A 160 -15.00 6.61 -15.00
CA LEU A 160 -14.48 6.17 -13.71
C LEU A 160 -15.33 6.70 -12.55
N ASP A 161 -15.78 7.96 -12.60
CA ASP A 161 -16.65 8.49 -11.54
C ASP A 161 -18.05 7.85 -11.59
N LEU A 162 -18.58 7.56 -12.79
CA LEU A 162 -19.79 6.74 -12.97
C LEU A 162 -19.60 5.32 -12.42
N THR A 163 -18.45 4.70 -12.69
CA THR A 163 -18.09 3.37 -12.17
C THR A 163 -17.97 3.38 -10.65
N LEU A 164 -17.34 4.39 -10.06
CA LEU A 164 -17.15 4.51 -8.61
C LEU A 164 -18.46 4.81 -7.90
N ALA A 165 -19.33 5.65 -8.49
CA ALA A 165 -20.68 5.88 -8.02
C ALA A 165 -21.51 4.58 -8.09
N LEU A 166 -21.42 3.82 -9.18
CA LEU A 166 -22.10 2.54 -9.30
C LEU A 166 -21.53 1.50 -8.32
N VAL A 167 -20.22 1.46 -8.06
CA VAL A 167 -19.63 0.59 -7.02
C VAL A 167 -20.09 1.04 -5.64
N GLY A 168 -20.19 2.34 -5.37
CA GLY A 168 -20.74 2.87 -4.11
C GLY A 168 -22.20 2.51 -3.90
N VAL A 169 -23.00 2.59 -4.97
CA VAL A 169 -24.44 2.29 -4.99
C VAL A 169 -24.70 0.78 -5.01
N ALA A 170 -23.95 0.00 -5.77
CA ALA A 170 -24.00 -1.46 -5.78
C ALA A 170 -23.43 -2.05 -4.49
N ALA A 171 -22.42 -1.43 -3.87
CA ALA A 171 -21.99 -1.80 -2.52
C ALA A 171 -23.10 -1.47 -1.51
N THR A 172 -23.75 -0.31 -1.63
CA THR A 172 -24.88 0.11 -0.78
C THR A 172 -26.14 -0.76 -0.99
N GLY A 173 -26.41 -1.22 -2.22
CA GLY A 173 -27.49 -2.13 -2.57
C GLY A 173 -27.15 -3.60 -2.25
N ALA A 174 -25.89 -4.00 -2.35
CA ALA A 174 -25.39 -5.29 -1.89
C ALA A 174 -25.45 -5.39 -0.37
N VAL A 175 -25.38 -4.28 0.40
CA VAL A 175 -25.65 -4.32 1.85
C VAL A 175 -27.03 -4.91 2.16
N VAL A 176 -28.01 -4.66 1.31
CA VAL A 176 -29.38 -5.20 1.47
C VAL A 176 -29.46 -6.67 1.05
N PHE A 177 -28.54 -7.16 0.20
CA PHE A 177 -28.63 -8.52 -0.38
C PHE A 177 -27.53 -9.52 0.05
N THR A 178 -26.37 -9.10 0.56
CA THR A 178 -25.19 -9.98 0.73
C THR A 178 -24.75 -10.22 2.17
N GLY A 179 -25.54 -9.83 3.18
CA GLY A 179 -25.30 -10.19 4.58
C GLY A 179 -23.92 -9.79 5.14
N GLY A 180 -23.83 -8.61 5.76
CA GLY A 180 -22.86 -8.36 6.84
C GLY A 180 -21.44 -7.89 6.49
N THR A 181 -21.01 -7.78 5.23
CA THR A 181 -19.63 -7.31 4.88
C THR A 181 -19.51 -5.79 4.63
N SER A 182 -20.52 -5.04 5.03
CA SER A 182 -20.98 -3.81 4.38
C SER A 182 -20.26 -2.51 4.74
N TYR A 183 -19.60 -2.41 5.90
CA TYR A 183 -19.08 -1.11 6.36
C TYR A 183 -17.69 -0.77 5.81
N THR A 184 -16.76 -1.73 5.80
CA THR A 184 -15.37 -1.51 5.34
C THR A 184 -15.30 -1.32 3.83
N VAL A 185 -16.12 -2.03 3.06
CA VAL A 185 -16.24 -1.86 1.60
C VAL A 185 -16.87 -0.51 1.26
N LYS A 186 -17.92 -0.08 1.98
CA LYS A 186 -18.54 1.24 1.80
C LYS A 186 -17.58 2.38 2.14
N ALA A 187 -16.88 2.28 3.27
CA ALA A 187 -15.86 3.24 3.67
C ALA A 187 -14.69 3.29 2.67
N GLY A 188 -14.27 2.13 2.13
CA GLY A 188 -13.23 2.03 1.11
C GLY A 188 -13.65 2.63 -0.23
N ALA A 189 -14.89 2.41 -0.68
CA ALA A 189 -15.41 2.95 -1.94
C ALA A 189 -15.57 4.49 -1.89
N GLY A 190 -16.13 5.02 -0.80
CA GLY A 190 -16.22 6.47 -0.60
C GLY A 190 -14.85 7.14 -0.54
N LEU A 191 -13.89 6.50 0.13
CA LEU A 191 -12.49 6.97 0.16
C LEU A 191 -11.83 6.93 -1.22
N LEU A 192 -12.09 5.89 -2.00
CA LEU A 192 -11.57 5.74 -3.35
C LEU A 192 -12.09 6.83 -4.29
N ARG A 193 -13.37 7.19 -4.17
CA ARG A 193 -13.97 8.32 -4.89
C ARG A 193 -13.26 9.63 -4.57
N VAL A 194 -13.07 9.92 -3.28
CA VAL A 194 -12.33 11.12 -2.83
C VAL A 194 -10.90 11.09 -3.36
N ALA A 195 -10.18 9.98 -3.21
CA ALA A 195 -8.83 9.82 -3.71
C ALA A 195 -8.74 10.03 -5.23
N HIS A 196 -9.72 9.52 -5.99
CA HIS A 196 -9.78 9.70 -7.44
C HIS A 196 -9.99 11.17 -7.82
N ARG A 197 -10.99 11.84 -7.23
CA ARG A 197 -11.29 13.25 -7.51
C ARG A 197 -10.17 14.20 -7.05
N MET A 198 -9.45 13.84 -5.99
CA MET A 198 -8.24 14.55 -5.54
C MET A 198 -7.00 14.26 -6.42
N GLY A 199 -7.11 13.42 -7.46
CA GLY A 199 -5.97 13.04 -8.30
C GLY A 199 -4.94 12.14 -7.61
N ARG A 200 -5.28 11.55 -6.46
CA ARG A 200 -4.41 10.71 -5.62
C ARG A 200 -4.48 9.21 -5.96
N LEU A 201 -5.16 8.85 -7.05
CA LEU A 201 -5.28 7.47 -7.51
C LEU A 201 -4.50 7.29 -8.81
N ALA A 202 -3.39 6.54 -8.74
CA ALA A 202 -2.52 6.30 -9.88
C ALA A 202 -3.23 5.56 -11.03
N PRO A 203 -2.82 5.78 -12.30
CA PRO A 203 -3.44 5.15 -13.46
C PRO A 203 -3.57 3.63 -13.36
N ASP A 204 -2.56 2.94 -12.81
CA ASP A 204 -2.54 1.48 -12.72
C ASP A 204 -3.59 0.96 -11.74
N LEU A 205 -3.77 1.67 -10.62
CA LEU A 205 -4.82 1.36 -9.65
C LEU A 205 -6.20 1.58 -10.27
N ARG A 206 -6.38 2.66 -11.04
CA ARG A 206 -7.63 2.91 -11.79
C ARG A 206 -7.95 1.79 -12.77
N ARG A 207 -6.94 1.24 -13.47
CA ARG A 207 -7.15 0.14 -14.42
C ARG A 207 -7.75 -1.10 -13.77
N VAL A 208 -7.41 -1.40 -12.51
CA VAL A 208 -8.02 -2.52 -11.76
C VAL A 208 -9.53 -2.35 -11.66
N TYR A 209 -9.98 -1.14 -11.31
CA TYR A 209 -11.40 -0.83 -11.17
C TYR A 209 -12.13 -0.78 -12.51
N ILE A 210 -11.52 -0.17 -13.53
CA ILE A 210 -12.08 -0.12 -14.90
C ILE A 210 -12.25 -1.54 -15.45
N ARG A 211 -11.25 -2.40 -15.25
CA ARG A 211 -11.32 -3.80 -15.69
C ARG A 211 -12.40 -4.57 -14.94
N ALA A 212 -12.44 -4.44 -13.61
CA ALA A 212 -13.48 -5.08 -12.79
C ALA A 212 -14.89 -4.65 -13.22
N PHE A 213 -15.09 -3.40 -13.61
CA PHE A 213 -16.38 -2.93 -14.12
C PHE A 213 -16.73 -3.50 -15.50
N ARG A 214 -15.77 -3.51 -16.43
CA ARG A 214 -15.99 -4.02 -17.80
C ARG A 214 -16.21 -5.52 -17.84
N GLU A 215 -15.43 -6.27 -17.07
CA GLU A 215 -15.43 -7.73 -17.10
C GLU A 215 -16.34 -8.33 -16.00
N GLY A 216 -16.49 -7.64 -14.87
CA GLY A 216 -17.23 -8.11 -13.70
C GLY A 216 -18.73 -7.92 -13.76
N VAL A 217 -19.26 -7.17 -14.72
CA VAL A 217 -20.71 -7.00 -14.91
C VAL A 217 -21.08 -7.33 -16.36
N ASP A 218 -22.03 -8.24 -16.53
CA ASP A 218 -22.74 -8.48 -17.77
C ASP A 218 -23.86 -7.44 -17.92
N TRP A 219 -23.51 -6.32 -18.54
CA TRP A 219 -24.44 -5.21 -18.81
C TRP A 219 -25.64 -5.62 -19.66
N ALA A 220 -25.46 -6.59 -20.55
CA ALA A 220 -26.52 -7.05 -21.43
C ALA A 220 -27.51 -7.94 -20.68
N ALA A 221 -27.04 -8.77 -19.75
CA ALA A 221 -27.93 -9.50 -18.84
C ALA A 221 -28.66 -8.54 -17.90
N LEU A 222 -27.96 -7.54 -17.37
CA LEU A 222 -28.56 -6.52 -16.49
C LEU A 222 -29.64 -5.72 -17.21
N SER A 223 -29.41 -5.30 -18.46
CA SER A 223 -30.39 -4.56 -19.26
C SER A 223 -31.61 -5.39 -19.63
N ARG A 224 -31.50 -6.73 -19.59
CA ARG A 224 -32.62 -7.67 -19.77
C ARG A 224 -33.33 -8.02 -18.45
N GLY A 225 -33.01 -7.34 -17.36
CA GLY A 225 -33.63 -7.54 -16.04
C GLY A 225 -33.09 -8.73 -15.25
N ALA A 226 -31.91 -9.26 -15.62
CA ALA A 226 -31.30 -10.33 -14.84
C ALA A 226 -30.95 -9.85 -13.42
N PRO A 227 -31.12 -10.70 -12.40
CA PRO A 227 -30.73 -10.36 -11.04
C PRO A 227 -29.21 -10.15 -10.97
N LEU A 228 -28.78 -9.16 -10.16
CA LEU A 228 -27.38 -8.75 -10.02
C LEU A 228 -26.43 -9.94 -9.84
N GLY A 229 -26.74 -10.89 -8.98
CA GLY A 229 -25.87 -12.07 -8.75
C GLY A 229 -25.59 -12.90 -10.00
N ARG A 230 -26.52 -12.97 -10.97
CA ARG A 230 -26.31 -13.64 -12.26
C ARG A 230 -25.65 -12.74 -13.30
N ALA A 231 -25.84 -11.43 -13.18
CA ALA A 231 -25.19 -10.44 -14.02
C ALA A 231 -23.78 -10.08 -13.55
N THR A 232 -23.31 -10.57 -12.40
CA THR A 232 -21.97 -10.29 -11.88
C THR A 232 -21.04 -11.49 -11.98
N ARG A 233 -19.82 -11.25 -12.45
CA ARG A 233 -18.72 -12.23 -12.47
C ARG A 233 -17.77 -11.94 -11.31
N THR A 234 -17.93 -12.67 -10.22
CA THR A 234 -17.19 -12.47 -8.96
C THR A 234 -15.67 -12.53 -9.14
N ASP A 235 -15.18 -13.41 -10.02
CA ASP A 235 -13.74 -13.56 -10.28
C ASP A 235 -13.12 -12.29 -10.86
N ALA A 236 -13.83 -11.63 -11.77
CA ALA A 236 -13.39 -10.37 -12.37
C ALA A 236 -13.50 -9.18 -11.40
N LEU A 237 -14.42 -9.23 -10.43
CA LEU A 237 -14.57 -8.21 -9.38
C LEU A 237 -13.56 -8.38 -8.23
N THR A 238 -13.07 -9.60 -8.01
CA THR A 238 -12.22 -9.95 -6.86
C THR A 238 -11.00 -9.05 -6.70
N PRO A 239 -10.22 -8.71 -7.75
CA PRO A 239 -9.06 -7.82 -7.60
C PRO A 239 -9.42 -6.43 -7.08
N ALA A 240 -10.52 -5.83 -7.57
CA ALA A 240 -10.99 -4.53 -7.14
C ALA A 240 -11.52 -4.58 -5.70
N ILE A 241 -12.29 -5.62 -5.34
CA ILE A 241 -12.80 -5.82 -3.98
C ILE A 241 -11.64 -5.95 -2.98
N ARG A 242 -10.61 -6.74 -3.32
CA ARG A 242 -9.42 -6.89 -2.47
C ARG A 242 -8.71 -5.54 -2.29
N LEU A 243 -8.48 -4.80 -3.36
CA LEU A 243 -7.83 -3.49 -3.29
C LEU A 243 -8.63 -2.49 -2.44
N THR A 244 -9.96 -2.46 -2.57
CA THR A 244 -10.84 -1.64 -1.73
C THR A 244 -10.77 -2.03 -0.26
N LYS A 245 -10.70 -3.34 0.05
CA LYS A 245 -10.51 -3.83 1.43
C LYS A 245 -9.17 -3.37 2.00
N GLU A 246 -8.09 -3.39 1.21
CA GLU A 246 -6.78 -2.89 1.64
C GLU A 246 -6.84 -1.40 1.99
N PHE A 247 -7.50 -0.57 1.18
CA PHE A 247 -7.68 0.86 1.49
C PHE A 247 -8.58 1.09 2.72
N GLY A 248 -9.63 0.30 2.87
CA GLY A 248 -10.49 0.32 4.06
C GLY A 248 -9.72 0.00 5.33
N ALA A 249 -8.89 -1.06 5.31
CA ALA A 249 -8.00 -1.42 6.41
C ALA A 249 -6.95 -0.35 6.68
N MET A 250 -6.34 0.21 5.63
CA MET A 250 -5.38 1.32 5.73
C MET A 250 -6.00 2.53 6.45
N ARG A 251 -7.24 2.90 6.09
CA ARG A 251 -7.99 3.98 6.74
C ARG A 251 -8.29 3.67 8.19
N ALA A 252 -8.64 2.44 8.51
CA ALA A 252 -8.93 2.02 9.89
C ALA A 252 -7.68 2.14 10.78
N SER A 253 -6.50 1.82 10.27
CA SER A 253 -5.24 1.85 11.04
C SER A 253 -4.58 3.22 11.11
N ALA A 254 -4.55 3.98 10.01
CA ALA A 254 -3.80 5.23 9.92
C ALA A 254 -4.68 6.49 9.83
N GLY A 255 -5.98 6.35 9.63
CA GLY A 255 -6.91 7.45 9.41
C GLY A 255 -6.98 7.91 7.95
N THR A 256 -7.93 8.80 7.67
CA THR A 256 -8.30 9.19 6.29
C THR A 256 -7.21 9.97 5.58
N ARG A 257 -6.61 10.98 6.23
CA ARG A 257 -5.57 11.83 5.62
C ARG A 257 -4.31 11.04 5.30
N ALA A 258 -3.89 10.17 6.23
CA ALA A 258 -2.76 9.27 6.01
C ALA A 258 -3.03 8.31 4.85
N THR A 259 -4.21 7.70 4.77
CA THR A 259 -4.55 6.84 3.64
C THR A 259 -4.53 7.59 2.31
N LEU A 260 -5.11 8.79 2.23
CA LEU A 260 -5.08 9.60 0.99
C LEU A 260 -3.66 10.02 0.59
N HIS A 261 -2.80 10.29 1.57
CA HIS A 261 -1.40 10.56 1.33
C HIS A 261 -0.66 9.32 0.78
N LEU A 262 -0.80 8.18 1.46
CA LEU A 262 -0.19 6.90 1.07
C LEU A 262 -0.68 6.40 -0.29
N MET A 263 -1.98 6.56 -0.59
CA MET A 263 -2.56 6.26 -1.89
C MET A 263 -1.92 7.10 -3.00
N GLY A 264 -1.67 8.39 -2.74
CA GLY A 264 -0.99 9.28 -3.68
C GLY A 264 0.45 8.85 -4.01
N ALA A 265 1.12 8.13 -3.09
CA ALA A 265 2.46 7.60 -3.31
C ALA A 265 2.48 6.22 -3.99
N ALA A 266 1.35 5.50 -3.95
CA ALA A 266 1.22 4.17 -4.53
C ALA A 266 0.97 4.27 -6.04
N GLN A 267 1.89 3.74 -6.84
CA GLN A 267 1.78 3.76 -8.31
C GLN A 267 1.22 2.46 -8.85
N THR A 268 1.46 1.34 -8.15
CA THR A 268 1.07 -0.01 -8.57
C THR A 268 0.25 -0.73 -7.49
N VAL A 269 -0.41 -1.84 -7.85
CA VAL A 269 -1.14 -2.66 -6.87
C VAL A 269 -0.22 -3.23 -5.77
N PRO A 270 0.98 -3.74 -6.08
CA PRO A 270 1.96 -4.10 -5.05
C PRO A 270 2.33 -2.94 -4.12
N ASP A 271 2.53 -1.73 -4.66
CA ASP A 271 2.79 -0.55 -3.84
C ASP A 271 1.63 -0.28 -2.88
N ALA A 272 0.39 -0.30 -3.38
CA ALA A 272 -0.80 -0.06 -2.56
C ALA A 272 -0.93 -1.06 -1.41
N ARG A 273 -0.63 -2.34 -1.65
CA ARG A 273 -0.59 -3.37 -0.61
C ARG A 273 0.53 -3.13 0.41
N ALA A 274 1.71 -2.76 -0.06
CA ALA A 274 2.83 -2.43 0.81
C ALA A 274 2.54 -1.18 1.67
N MET A 275 1.86 -0.18 1.12
CA MET A 275 1.39 0.99 1.88
C MET A 275 0.34 0.58 2.91
N ALA A 276 -0.57 -0.34 2.58
CA ALA A 276 -1.60 -0.81 3.51
C ALA A 276 -0.98 -1.56 4.69
N ARG A 277 0.01 -2.42 4.43
CA ARG A 277 0.81 -3.07 5.48
C ARG A 277 1.58 -2.06 6.33
N THR A 278 2.16 -1.04 5.71
CA THR A 278 2.88 0.03 6.43
C THR A 278 1.94 0.80 7.36
N ALA A 279 0.73 1.10 6.90
CA ALA A 279 -0.31 1.72 7.72
C ALA A 279 -0.78 0.82 8.86
N ARG A 280 -0.90 -0.50 8.66
CA ARG A 280 -1.25 -1.43 9.74
C ARG A 280 -0.12 -1.54 10.78
N ALA A 281 1.13 -1.59 10.33
CA ALA A 281 2.29 -1.74 11.20
C ALA A 281 2.60 -0.47 12.03
N LEU A 282 2.38 0.73 11.47
CA LEU A 282 2.77 2.00 12.11
C LEU A 282 1.61 2.92 12.46
N GLY A 283 0.39 2.61 12.01
CA GLY A 283 -0.78 3.46 12.20
C GLY A 283 -0.54 4.89 11.67
N PRO A 284 -0.82 5.93 12.47
CA PRO A 284 -0.60 7.33 12.09
C PRO A 284 0.84 7.67 11.69
N ARG A 285 1.85 6.98 12.25
CA ARG A 285 3.28 7.23 11.93
C ARG A 285 3.69 6.73 10.55
N SER A 286 2.82 6.03 9.83
CA SER A 286 3.07 5.58 8.46
C SER A 286 3.38 6.72 7.49
N THR A 287 2.81 7.90 7.70
CA THR A 287 3.12 9.10 6.90
C THR A 287 4.54 9.57 7.15
N ALA A 288 4.94 9.73 8.42
CA ALA A 288 6.32 10.09 8.78
C ALA A 288 7.32 9.05 8.25
N ALA A 289 6.99 7.76 8.33
CA ALA A 289 7.81 6.68 7.77
C ALA A 289 8.03 6.83 6.27
N LEU A 290 6.97 7.11 5.51
CA LEU A 290 7.08 7.31 4.07
C LEU A 290 7.94 8.52 3.72
N GLU A 291 7.78 9.61 4.46
CA GLU A 291 8.46 10.88 4.23
C GLU A 291 9.94 10.84 4.60
N VAL A 292 10.25 10.31 5.79
CA VAL A 292 11.62 10.23 6.30
C VAL A 292 12.42 9.14 5.58
N LEU A 293 11.85 7.95 5.40
CA LEU A 293 12.57 6.82 4.80
C LEU A 293 12.53 6.85 3.26
N GLY A 294 11.51 7.48 2.68
CA GLY A 294 11.22 7.44 1.25
C GLY A 294 10.56 6.13 0.80
N LYS A 295 9.76 6.22 -0.27
CA LYS A 295 9.02 5.08 -0.86
C LYS A 295 9.89 3.85 -1.05
N SER A 296 11.03 3.98 -1.72
CA SER A 296 11.91 2.84 -2.06
C SER A 296 12.45 2.11 -0.82
N ARG A 297 12.73 2.84 0.26
CA ARG A 297 13.21 2.22 1.50
C ARG A 297 12.07 1.55 2.26
N VAL A 298 10.89 2.18 2.33
CA VAL A 298 9.69 1.57 2.91
C VAL A 298 9.38 0.25 2.23
N LEU A 299 9.29 0.23 0.90
CA LEU A 299 9.01 -0.99 0.13
C LEU A 299 10.06 -2.08 0.36
N ARG A 300 11.35 -1.74 0.37
CA ARG A 300 12.43 -2.72 0.64
C ARG A 300 12.40 -3.27 2.05
N LEU A 301 12.14 -2.44 3.06
CA LEU A 301 12.03 -2.88 4.46
C LEU A 301 10.80 -3.77 4.68
N GLY A 302 9.76 -3.61 3.86
CA GLY A 302 8.60 -4.49 3.80
C GLY A 302 8.89 -5.92 3.33
N LEU A 303 10.07 -6.18 2.78
CA LEU A 303 10.47 -7.47 2.23
C LEU A 303 11.57 -8.12 3.08
N ARG A 304 11.54 -9.44 3.18
CA ARG A 304 12.63 -10.27 3.72
C ARG A 304 12.98 -11.37 2.72
N LEU A 305 14.19 -11.88 2.83
CA LEU A 305 14.52 -13.13 2.15
C LEU A 305 13.68 -14.26 2.74
N SER A 306 13.21 -15.17 1.89
CA SER A 306 12.44 -16.32 2.32
C SER A 306 13.30 -17.26 3.18
N ASP A 307 12.66 -18.01 4.08
CA ASP A 307 13.37 -18.94 4.96
C ASP A 307 14.03 -20.06 4.14
N GLU A 308 13.48 -20.38 2.97
CA GLU A 308 14.03 -21.32 2.00
C GLU A 308 15.33 -20.81 1.36
N VAL A 309 15.49 -19.49 1.17
CA VAL A 309 16.77 -18.91 0.70
C VAL A 309 17.86 -19.14 1.75
N TRP A 310 17.54 -18.95 3.03
CA TRP A 310 18.48 -19.25 4.12
C TRP A 310 18.78 -20.74 4.22
N ALA A 311 17.79 -21.60 4.00
CA ALA A 311 17.97 -23.05 3.97
C ALA A 311 18.90 -23.46 2.79
N LEU A 312 18.76 -22.83 1.62
CA LEU A 312 19.64 -23.04 0.47
C LEU A 312 21.07 -22.55 0.74
N ALA A 313 21.22 -21.38 1.37
CA ALA A 313 22.54 -20.87 1.75
C ALA A 313 23.24 -21.81 2.74
N ALA A 314 22.50 -22.38 3.70
CA ALA A 314 23.01 -23.35 4.66
C ALA A 314 23.41 -24.69 4.00
N THR A 315 22.63 -25.18 3.02
CA THR A 315 22.99 -26.41 2.30
C THR A 315 24.20 -26.20 1.38
N LEU A 316 24.30 -25.06 0.71
CA LEU A 316 25.47 -24.71 -0.11
C LEU A 316 26.75 -24.58 0.74
N SER A 317 26.68 -23.92 1.89
CA SER A 317 27.83 -23.81 2.79
C SER A 317 28.25 -25.18 3.34
N GLY A 318 27.29 -26.05 3.67
CA GLY A 318 27.54 -27.44 4.03
C GLY A 318 28.22 -28.24 2.92
N MET A 319 27.76 -28.09 1.67
CA MET A 319 28.34 -28.77 0.51
C MET A 319 29.77 -28.31 0.23
N LEU A 320 30.04 -27.01 0.29
CA LEU A 320 31.39 -26.44 0.16
C LEU A 320 32.33 -26.94 1.26
N SER A 321 31.85 -27.01 2.50
CA SER A 321 32.62 -27.53 3.63
C SER A 321 32.97 -29.01 3.45
N ALA A 322 32.01 -29.82 2.99
CA ALA A 322 32.24 -31.24 2.68
C ALA A 322 33.26 -31.42 1.54
N LEU A 323 33.17 -30.60 0.49
CA LEU A 323 34.10 -30.62 -0.64
C LEU A 323 35.52 -30.23 -0.21
N GLY A 324 35.65 -29.18 0.61
CA GLY A 324 36.92 -28.77 1.21
C GLY A 324 37.55 -29.88 2.06
N GLY A 325 36.75 -30.56 2.88
CA GLY A 325 37.20 -31.72 3.67
C GLY A 325 37.72 -32.88 2.81
N LEU A 326 37.07 -33.16 1.67
CA LEU A 326 37.52 -34.19 0.72
C LEU A 326 38.85 -33.84 0.06
N ILE A 327 39.04 -32.58 -0.33
CA ILE A 327 40.28 -32.08 -0.95
C ILE A 327 41.42 -32.11 0.08
N ALA A 328 41.21 -31.55 1.28
CA ALA A 328 42.18 -31.57 2.36
C ALA A 328 42.57 -33.01 2.77
N GLY A 329 41.58 -33.90 2.88
CA GLY A 329 41.81 -35.31 3.19
C GLY A 329 42.54 -36.07 2.07
N ARG A 330 42.48 -35.63 0.81
CA ARG A 330 43.31 -36.16 -0.28
C ARG A 330 44.73 -35.61 -0.23
N ALA A 331 44.90 -34.31 0.00
CA ALA A 331 46.21 -33.67 0.14
C ALA A 331 47.03 -34.30 1.27
N LEU A 332 46.43 -34.47 2.47
CA LEU A 332 47.08 -35.11 3.62
C LEU A 332 47.50 -36.56 3.34
N ARG A 333 46.71 -37.32 2.56
CA ARG A 333 47.06 -38.69 2.17
C ARG A 333 48.20 -38.75 1.16
N LEU A 334 48.31 -37.77 0.26
CA LEU A 334 49.45 -37.66 -0.66
C LEU A 334 50.73 -37.28 0.07
N LEU A 335 50.64 -36.34 1.03
CA LEU A 335 51.76 -35.95 1.89
C LEU A 335 52.28 -37.14 2.73
N ARG A 336 51.39 -37.89 3.39
CA ARG A 336 51.76 -39.10 4.16
C ARG A 336 52.32 -40.26 3.33
N ARG A 337 52.15 -40.27 2.01
CA ARG A 337 52.74 -41.29 1.13
C ARG A 337 54.12 -40.89 0.61
N ARG A 338 54.52 -39.64 0.80
CA ARG A 338 55.84 -39.11 0.40
C ARG A 338 56.83 -39.03 1.56
N LEU A 339 56.36 -39.19 2.80
CA LEU A 339 57.14 -39.42 4.01
C LEU A 339 57.19 -40.93 4.27
#